data_AF-A0A1B7NA94-F1
#
_entry.id   AF-A0A1B7NA94-F1
#
_cell.length_a   1.000
_cell.length_b   1.000
_cell.length_c   1.000
_cell.angle_alpha   90.00
_cell.angle_beta   90.00
_cell.angle_gamma   90.00
#
_symmetry.space_group_name_H-M   'P 1'
#
loop_
_entity.id
_entity.type
_entity.pdbx_description
1 polymer ?
#
loop_
_entity_poly.entity_id
_entity_poly.type
_entity_poly.pdbx_seq_one_letter_code
_entity_poly.pdbx_strand_id
1 'polypeptide(L)' 'LGILGVFTPPCSSQVPGYITDYEHFKAIGGDNINVVAVNDVSCSRTFYAIIISLHHCTFSGVRFIADDEWEFTSPL' A
#
# COMPACT_ATOMS: atom_id res chain seq x y z
N LEU A 1 2.60 4.03 -5.22
CA LEU A 1 2.42 2.62 -5.66
C LEU A 1 0.94 2.40 -5.92
N GLY A 2 0.53 2.14 -7.17
CA GLY A 2 -0.87 1.77 -7.45
C GLY A 2 -1.05 0.25 -7.36
N ILE A 3 -2.17 -0.19 -6.79
CA ILE A 3 -2.60 -1.60 -6.80
C ILE A 3 -4.01 -1.73 -7.39
N LEU A 4 -4.22 -2.75 -8.22
CA LEU A 4 -5.49 -2.96 -8.94
C LEU A 4 -6.63 -3.37 -8.00
N GLY A 5 -6.29 -4.06 -6.90
CA GLY A 5 -7.28 -4.55 -5.98
C GLY A 5 -6.63 -5.12 -4.74
N VAL A 6 -7.04 -4.58 -3.60
CA VAL A 6 -6.74 -5.11 -2.28
C VAL A 6 -7.20 -6.59 -2.20
N PHE A 7 -6.43 -7.44 -1.51
CA PHE A 7 -6.63 -8.91 -1.40
C PHE A 7 -6.39 -9.76 -2.64
N THR A 8 -6.11 -9.18 -3.82
CA THR A 8 -5.75 -10.01 -4.98
C THR A 8 -4.38 -10.65 -4.76
N PRO A 9 -4.13 -11.90 -5.25
CA PRO A 9 -2.85 -12.57 -5.08
C PRO A 9 -1.63 -11.73 -5.48
N PRO A 10 -1.59 -11.07 -6.66
CA PRO A 10 -0.41 -10.29 -7.05
C PRO A 10 -0.19 -9.07 -6.13
N CYS A 11 -1.25 -8.35 -5.74
CA CYS A 11 -1.13 -7.17 -4.88
C CYS A 11 -0.72 -7.54 -3.44
N SER A 12 -1.19 -8.69 -2.96
CA SER A 12 -0.83 -9.24 -1.64
C SER A 12 0.66 -9.64 -1.57
N SER A 13 1.26 -10.04 -2.70
CA SER A 13 2.70 -10.31 -2.78
C SER A 13 3.53 -9.06 -3.06
N GLN A 14 2.98 -8.06 -3.76
CA GLN A 14 3.69 -6.85 -4.14
C GLN A 14 3.93 -5.91 -2.95
N VAL A 15 2.91 -5.61 -2.15
CA VAL A 15 2.99 -4.60 -1.09
C VAL A 15 4.03 -4.92 -0.01
N PRO A 16 4.18 -6.17 0.49
CA PRO A 16 5.20 -6.51 1.48
C PRO A 16 6.65 -6.23 1.04
N GLY A 17 6.96 -6.36 -0.26
CA GLY A 17 8.28 -6.02 -0.78
C GLY A 17 8.61 -4.54 -0.56
N TYR A 18 7.68 -3.65 -0.88
CA TYR A 18 7.86 -2.20 -0.66
C TYR A 18 7.94 -1.82 0.82
N ILE A 19 7.25 -2.56 1.69
CA ILE A 19 7.37 -2.37 3.15
C ILE A 19 8.79 -2.75 3.61
N THR A 20 9.34 -3.85 3.09
CA THR A 20 10.68 -4.33 3.45
C THR A 20 11.76 -3.38 2.94
N ASP A 21 11.61 -2.87 1.72
CA ASP A 21 12.56 -1.97 1.08
C ASP A 21 12.36 -0.49 1.46
N TYR A 22 11.54 -0.19 2.46
CA TYR A 22 11.20 1.18 2.86
C TYR A 22 12.44 2.06 3.10
N GLU A 23 13.45 1.54 3.79
CA GLU A 23 14.69 2.29 4.05
C GLU A 23 15.48 2.58 2.77
N HIS A 24 15.40 1.72 1.76
CA HIS A 24 16.01 1.98 0.45
C HIS A 24 15.33 3.17 -0.25
N PHE A 25 13.99 3.19 -0.26
CA PHE A 25 13.22 4.31 -0.82
C PHE A 25 13.43 5.61 -0.04
N LYS A 26 13.63 5.51 1.27
CA LYS A 26 13.98 6.65 2.12
C LYS A 26 15.37 7.20 1.82
N ALA A 27 16.36 6.34 1.61
CA ALA A 27 17.73 6.73 1.31
C ALA A 27 17.88 7.47 -0.03
N ILE A 28 17.02 7.19 -1.01
CA ILE A 28 16.99 7.90 -2.31
C ILE A 28 16.17 9.21 -2.29
N GLY A 29 15.71 9.64 -1.11
CA GLY A 29 14.96 10.89 -0.92
C GLY A 29 13.44 10.74 -0.92
N GLY A 30 12.90 9.53 -0.83
CA GLY A 30 11.46 9.31 -0.67
C GLY A 30 11.01 9.47 0.78
N ASP A 31 10.08 10.38 1.06
CA ASP A 31 9.62 10.60 2.44
C ASP A 31 8.71 9.49 2.97
N ASN A 32 7.81 8.99 2.13
CA ASN A 32 6.81 7.97 2.48
C ASN A 32 6.46 7.13 1.25
N ILE A 33 6.02 5.88 1.46
CA ILE A 33 5.44 5.06 0.39
C ILE A 33 3.92 5.13 0.48
N ASN A 34 3.27 5.77 -0.48
CA ASN A 34 1.81 5.80 -0.56
C ASN A 34 1.31 4.71 -1.50
N VAL A 35 0.52 3.78 -0.96
CA VAL A 35 -0.19 2.72 -1.69
C VAL A 35 -1.59 3.24 -2.02
N VAL A 36 -1.86 3.47 -3.30
CA VAL A 36 -3.16 3.90 -3.80
C VAL A 36 -3.93 2.67 -4.24
N ALA A 37 -5.13 2.50 -3.72
CA ALA A 37 -6.03 1.41 -4.06
C ALA A 37 -7.41 1.96 -4.38
N VAL A 38 -8.06 1.41 -5.40
CA VAL A 38 -9.43 1.78 -5.83
C VAL A 38 -10.53 1.20 -4.94
N ASN A 39 -10.13 0.57 -3.84
CA ASN A 39 -11.03 0.03 -2.83
C ASN A 39 -11.34 1.10 -1.78
N ASP A 40 -12.51 0.99 -1.16
CA ASP A 40 -12.93 1.87 -0.07
C ASP A 40 -11.96 1.81 1.13
N VAL A 41 -12.07 2.82 1.98
CA VAL A 41 -11.21 2.98 3.16
C VAL A 41 -11.25 1.78 4.11
N SER A 42 -12.39 1.09 4.24
CA SER A 42 -12.56 -0.04 5.16
C SER A 42 -11.83 -1.28 4.65
N CYS A 43 -11.97 -1.59 3.35
CA CYS A 43 -11.20 -2.66 2.71
C CYS A 43 -9.69 -2.38 2.77
N SER A 44 -9.27 -1.18 2.39
CA SER A 44 -7.86 -0.77 2.40
C SER A 44 -7.24 -0.83 3.80
N ARG A 45 -7.99 -0.39 4.83
CA ARG A 45 -7.56 -0.46 6.23
C ARG A 45 -7.44 -1.91 6.72
N THR A 46 -8.40 -2.76 6.40
CA THR A 46 -8.40 -4.17 6.82
C THR A 46 -7.22 -4.92 6.21
N PHE A 47 -6.95 -4.69 4.93
CA PHE A 47 -5.79 -5.29 4.28
C PHE A 47 -4.46 -4.81 4.85
N TYR A 48 -4.32 -3.51 5.10
CA TYR A 48 -3.14 -2.99 5.78
C TYR A 48 -2.92 -3.71 7.12
N ALA A 49 -3.96 -3.86 7.93
CA ALA A 49 -3.86 -4.57 9.22
C ALA A 49 -3.43 -6.04 9.04
N ILE A 50 -3.96 -6.73 8.03
CA ILE A 50 -3.59 -8.12 7.72
C ILE A 50 -2.13 -8.21 7.28
N ILE A 51 -1.67 -7.35 6.37
CA ILE A 51 -0.29 -7.35 5.89
C ILE A 51 0.69 -7.07 7.03
N ILE A 52 0.41 -6.06 7.85
CA ILE A 52 1.21 -5.74 9.04
C ILE A 52 1.27 -6.93 10.00
N SER A 53 0.14 -7.62 10.21
CA SER A 53 0.08 -8.80 11.08
C SER A 53 0.83 -10.00 10.50
N LEU A 54 0.72 -10.27 9.20
CA LEU A 54 1.34 -11.42 8.55
C LEU A 54 2.86 -11.27 8.42
N HIS A 55 3.33 -10.04 8.23
CA HIS A 55 4.75 -9.75 7.97
C HIS A 55 5.49 -9.22 9.21
N HIS A 56 4.85 -9.20 10.39
CA HIS A 56 5.44 -8.73 11.65
C HIS A 56 6.08 -7.33 11.55
N CYS A 57 5.51 -6.44 10.74
CA CYS A 57 6.06 -5.10 10.51
C CYS A 57 5.50 -4.11 11.54
N THR A 58 6.26 -3.77 12.58
CA THR A 58 5.78 -2.87 13.66
C THR A 58 5.67 -1.41 13.23
N PHE A 59 6.41 -0.99 12.20
CA PHE A 59 6.38 0.37 11.69
C PHE A 59 6.74 0.37 10.20
N SER A 60 5.78 0.71 9.35
CA SER A 60 6.04 0.95 7.95
C SER A 60 5.71 2.40 7.68
N GLY A 61 6.65 3.22 7.18
CA GLY A 61 6.31 4.54 6.62
C GLY A 61 5.51 4.44 5.31
N VAL A 62 4.70 3.37 5.22
CA VAL A 62 3.79 3.02 4.14
C VAL A 62 2.39 3.42 4.57
N ARG A 63 1.68 4.15 3.72
CA ARG A 63 0.31 4.62 3.97
C ARG A 63 -0.60 4.13 2.85
N PHE A 64 -1.84 3.78 3.19
CA PHE A 64 -2.87 3.43 2.21
C PHE A 64 -3.76 4.64 1.93
N ILE A 65 -4.00 4.91 0.65
CA ILE A 65 -4.92 5.90 0.13
C ILE A 65 -6.03 5.13 -0.58
N ALA A 66 -7.27 5.35 -0.13
CA ALA A 66 -8.46 4.86 -0.82
C ALA A 66 -8.84 5.87 -1.91
N ASP A 67 -8.87 5.41 -3.16
CA ASP A 67 -9.33 6.13 -4.34
C ASP A 67 -10.60 5.46 -4.88
N ASP A 68 -11.62 5.37 -4.02
CA ASP A 68 -12.86 4.64 -4.27
C ASP A 68 -13.75 5.30 -5.33
N GLU A 69 -13.56 6.59 -5.58
CA GLU A 69 -14.21 7.34 -6.66
C GLU A 69 -13.39 7.38 -7.97
N TRP A 70 -12.21 6.75 -8.00
CA TRP A 70 -11.29 6.75 -9.15
C TRP A 70 -10.83 8.15 -9.60
N GLU A 71 -10.99 9.18 -8.78
CA GLU A 71 -10.64 10.56 -9.13
C GLU A 71 -9.13 10.68 -9.35
N PHE A 72 -8.33 9.99 -8.54
CA PHE A 72 -6.88 10.03 -8.66
C PHE A 72 -6.35 9.13 -9.79
N THR A 73 -6.94 7.94 -9.97
CA THR A 73 -6.42 6.93 -10.89
C THR A 73 -6.96 7.09 -12.33
N SER A 74 -8.15 7.65 -12.52
CA SER A 74 -8.76 7.80 -13.86
C SER A 74 -7.97 8.65 -14.89
N PRO A 75 -7.20 9.71 -14.52
CA PRO A 75 -6.45 10.50 -15.50
C PRO A 75 -5.05 9.93 -15.83
N LEU A 76 -4.63 8.83 -15.20
CA LEU A 76 -3.29 8.23 -15.34
C LEU A 76 -3.25 7.17 -16.45
#